data_AF-A0A960KCY6-F1
#
_entry.id   AF-A0A960KCY6-F1
#
_cell.length_a   1.000
_cell.length_b   1.000
_cell.length_c   1.000
_cell.angle_alpha   90.00
_cell.angle_beta   90.00
_cell.angle_gamma   90.00
#
_symmetry.space_group_name_H-M   'P 1'
#
loop_
_entity.id
_entity.type
_entity.pdbx_description
1 polymer ?
#
loop_
_entity_poly.entity_id
_entity_poly.type
_entity_poly.pdbx_seq_one_letter_code
_entity_poly.pdbx_strand_id
1 'polypeptide(L)'
;RLAEAAGVDLAKLGDVVRHSDKVTGGPGAVMLRASAGPLADDDGLRPIFTHTRGLGEKDLALAIQLAGEHGLDLPIARYAHDHLGDALGVPHGS
;
A
#
# COMPACT_ATOMS: atom_id res chain seq x y z
N ARG A 1 -15.75 -5.56 4.11
CA ARG A 1 -15.63 -5.46 5.59
C ARG A 1 -15.36 -4.05 6.06
N LEU A 2 -14.14 -3.49 5.92
CA LEU A 2 -13.87 -2.12 6.39
C LEU A 2 -14.79 -1.09 5.72
N ALA A 3 -14.90 -1.14 4.39
CA ALA A 3 -15.77 -0.25 3.61
C ALA A 3 -17.23 -0.29 4.09
N GLU A 4 -17.81 -1.49 4.23
CA GLU A 4 -19.19 -1.66 4.71
C GLU A 4 -19.37 -1.12 6.13
N ALA A 5 -18.43 -1.40 7.04
CA ALA A 5 -18.48 -0.93 8.42
C ALA A 5 -18.40 0.60 8.51
N ALA A 6 -17.65 1.23 7.61
CA ALA A 6 -17.54 2.68 7.47
C ALA A 6 -18.71 3.31 6.66
N GLY A 7 -19.72 2.53 6.27
CA GLY A 7 -20.88 3.04 5.52
C GLY A 7 -20.59 3.35 4.04
N VAL A 8 -19.51 2.80 3.48
CA VAL A 8 -19.13 2.98 2.08
C VAL A 8 -19.82 1.94 1.20
N ASP A 9 -20.44 2.41 0.10
CA ASP A 9 -21.05 1.58 -0.93
C ASP A 9 -19.98 0.74 -1.67
N LEU A 10 -20.13 -0.59 -1.64
CA LEU A 10 -19.17 -1.51 -2.23
C LEU A 10 -19.09 -1.44 -3.75
N ALA A 11 -20.21 -1.16 -4.44
CA ALA A 11 -20.22 -1.07 -5.90
C ALA A 11 -19.44 0.18 -6.34
N LYS A 12 -19.70 1.32 -5.69
CA LYS A 12 -18.97 2.57 -5.94
C LYS A 12 -17.49 2.45 -5.60
N LEU A 13 -17.15 1.80 -4.48
CA LEU A 13 -15.75 1.52 -4.14
C LEU A 13 -15.09 0.69 -5.25
N GLY A 14 -15.77 -0.36 -5.72
CA GLY A 14 -15.28 -1.19 -6.82
C GLY A 14 -15.05 -0.39 -8.12
N ASP A 15 -15.93 0.55 -8.45
CA ASP A 15 -15.79 1.41 -9.62
C ASP A 15 -14.56 2.32 -9.51
N VAL A 16 -14.35 2.94 -8.34
CA VAL A 16 -13.16 3.78 -8.08
C VAL A 16 -11.88 2.96 -8.20
N VAL A 17 -11.83 1.77 -7.60
CA VAL A 17 -10.66 0.87 -7.67
C VAL A 17 -10.36 0.50 -9.12
N ARG A 18 -11.35 0.00 -9.88
CA ARG A 18 -11.14 -0.38 -11.29
C ARG A 18 -10.73 0.80 -12.18
N HIS A 19 -11.34 1.96 -11.98
CA HIS A 19 -11.04 3.16 -12.75
C HIS A 19 -9.61 3.63 -12.48
N SER A 20 -9.22 3.72 -11.21
CA SER A 20 -7.87 4.14 -10.83
C SER A 20 -6.81 3.14 -11.29
N ASP A 21 -7.03 1.82 -11.13
CA ASP A 21 -6.11 0.78 -11.62
C ASP A 21 -5.87 0.86 -13.13
N LYS A 22 -6.91 1.19 -13.93
CA LYS A 22 -6.76 1.38 -15.38
C LYS A 22 -5.82 2.54 -15.73
N VAL A 23 -5.74 3.55 -14.88
CA VAL A 23 -4.89 4.74 -15.07
C VAL A 23 -3.48 4.51 -14.53
N THR A 24 -3.35 3.89 -13.36
CA THR A 24 -2.07 3.71 -12.66
C THR A 24 -1.32 2.44 -13.05
N GLY A 25 -1.99 1.47 -13.68
CA GLY A 25 -1.45 0.14 -13.97
C GLY A 25 -1.70 -0.89 -12.86
N GLY A 26 -2.41 -0.50 -11.79
CA GLY A 26 -2.77 -1.38 -10.68
C GLY A 26 -1.56 -1.97 -9.94
N PRO A 27 -1.69 -3.15 -9.31
CA PRO A 27 -0.63 -3.75 -8.50
C PRO A 27 0.66 -4.05 -9.26
N GLY A 28 0.59 -4.24 -10.59
CA GLY A 28 1.77 -4.49 -11.43
C GLY A 28 2.67 -3.27 -11.63
N ALA A 29 2.19 -2.06 -11.33
CA ALA A 29 2.92 -0.81 -11.58
C ALA A 29 4.26 -0.71 -10.80
N VAL A 30 4.42 -1.47 -9.72
CA VAL A 30 5.66 -1.52 -8.92
C VAL A 30 6.65 -2.60 -9.38
N MET A 31 6.29 -3.43 -10.37
CA MET A 31 7.14 -4.51 -10.90
C MET A 31 8.14 -4.00 -11.95
N LEU A 32 8.92 -2.98 -11.59
CA LEU A 32 9.89 -2.32 -12.48
C LEU A 32 11.34 -2.78 -12.25
N ARG A 33 11.56 -3.62 -11.24
CA ARG A 33 12.89 -4.01 -10.75
C ARG A 33 13.27 -5.40 -11.22
N ALA A 34 14.56 -5.62 -11.45
CA ALA A 34 15.10 -6.93 -11.84
C ALA A 34 15.10 -7.96 -10.69
N SER A 35 15.03 -7.50 -9.43
CA SER A 35 14.93 -8.36 -8.25
C SER A 35 14.03 -7.74 -7.18
N ALA A 36 13.57 -8.58 -6.24
CA ALA A 36 12.83 -8.15 -5.05
C ALA A 36 13.76 -7.75 -3.87
N GLY A 37 15.08 -7.69 -4.09
CA GLY A 37 16.03 -7.27 -3.07
C GLY A 37 16.01 -5.75 -2.81
N PRO A 38 16.82 -5.28 -1.84
CA PRO A 38 17.02 -3.86 -1.59
C PRO A 38 17.52 -3.11 -2.83
N LEU A 39 17.03 -1.88 -3.01
CA LEU A 39 17.54 -0.95 -4.03
C LEU A 39 18.87 -0.36 -3.57
N ALA A 40 19.82 -0.25 -4.50
CA ALA A 40 21.08 0.44 -4.26
C ALA A 40 20.85 1.93 -4.05
N ASP A 41 21.72 2.58 -3.27
CA ASP A 41 21.55 4.00 -2.90
C ASP A 41 21.55 4.96 -4.10
N ASP A 42 22.24 4.57 -5.18
CA ASP A 42 22.32 5.30 -6.44
C ASP A 42 21.27 4.87 -7.49
N ASP A 43 20.35 3.96 -7.13
CA ASP A 43 19.27 3.53 -8.02
C ASP A 43 18.24 4.67 -8.22
N GLY A 44 17.98 5.02 -9.48
CA GLY A 44 17.05 6.09 -9.85
C GLY A 44 15.59 5.87 -9.42
N LEU A 45 15.19 4.63 -9.13
CA LEU A 45 13.85 4.31 -8.60
C LEU A 45 13.76 4.50 -7.08
N ARG A 46 14.88 4.53 -6.35
CA ARG A 46 14.89 4.57 -4.88
C ARG A 46 14.10 5.75 -4.29
N PRO A 47 14.19 7.00 -4.81
CA PRO A 47 13.38 8.11 -4.31
C PRO A 47 11.88 7.90 -4.50
N ILE A 48 11.49 7.32 -5.65
CA ILE A 48 10.09 7.03 -5.98
C ILE A 48 9.54 5.97 -5.02
N PHE A 49 10.26 4.86 -4.86
CA PHE A 49 9.83 3.76 -3.98
C PHE A 49 9.84 4.17 -2.50
N THR A 50 10.77 5.04 -2.08
CA THR A 50 10.76 5.63 -0.73
C THR A 50 9.52 6.50 -0.50
N HIS A 51 9.14 7.31 -1.50
CA HIS A 51 7.91 8.10 -1.43
C HIS A 51 6.66 7.21 -1.38
N THR A 52 6.61 6.18 -2.24
CA THR A 52 5.52 5.18 -2.23
C THR A 52 5.42 4.46 -0.89
N ARG A 53 6.55 4.06 -0.27
CA ARG A 53 6.57 3.49 1.08
C ARG A 53 5.90 4.43 2.08
N GLY A 54 6.29 5.70 2.10
CA GLY A 54 5.73 6.70 3.02
C GLY A 54 4.22 6.90 2.85
N LEU A 55 3.73 6.96 1.61
CA LEU A 55 2.28 7.03 1.34
C LEU A 55 1.56 5.75 1.79
N GLY A 56 2.08 4.59 1.41
CA GLY A 56 1.44 3.31 1.71
C GLY A 56 1.40 3.00 3.21
N GLU A 57 2.49 3.24 3.96
CA GLU A 57 2.54 3.07 5.41
C GLU A 57 1.53 3.99 6.11
N LYS A 58 1.48 5.27 5.71
CA LYS A 58 0.52 6.24 6.24
C LYS A 58 -0.93 5.77 5.99
N ASP A 59 -1.26 5.40 4.76
CA ASP A 59 -2.63 5.04 4.40
C ASP A 59 -3.05 3.71 5.06
N LEU A 60 -2.13 2.74 5.19
CA LEU A 60 -2.37 1.50 5.93
C LEU A 60 -2.59 1.78 7.42
N ALA A 61 -1.79 2.64 8.04
CA ALA A 61 -1.97 3.03 9.44
C ALA A 61 -3.35 3.65 9.68
N LEU A 62 -3.79 4.56 8.79
CA LEU A 62 -5.13 5.16 8.86
C LEU A 62 -6.24 4.11 8.68
N ALA A 63 -6.10 3.18 7.75
CA ALA A 63 -7.08 2.11 7.55
C ALA A 63 -7.17 1.16 8.76
N ILE A 64 -6.04 0.83 9.38
CA ILE A 64 -5.96 0.01 10.60
C ILE A 64 -6.62 0.75 11.77
N GLN A 65 -6.37 2.05 11.92
CA GLN A 65 -7.00 2.86 12.96
C GLN A 65 -8.52 2.89 12.77
N LEU A 66 -9.00 3.18 11.56
CA LEU A 66 -10.42 3.18 11.23
C LEU A 66 -11.07 1.82 11.52
N ALA A 67 -10.38 0.72 11.21
CA ALA A 67 -10.88 -0.61 11.54
C ALA A 67 -11.05 -0.81 13.06
N GLY A 68 -10.10 -0.28 13.85
CA GLY A 68 -10.18 -0.29 15.31
C GLY A 68 -11.41 0.44 15.86
N GLU A 69 -11.77 1.58 15.26
CA GLU A 69 -12.99 2.35 15.61
C GLU A 69 -14.28 1.55 15.36
N HIS A 70 -14.23 0.59 14.43
CA HIS A 70 -15.33 -0.33 14.10
C HIS A 70 -15.20 -1.72 14.73
N GLY A 71 -14.21 -1.96 15.61
CA GLY A 71 -13.98 -3.27 16.24
C GLY A 71 -13.57 -4.37 15.26
N LEU A 72 -12.98 -4.02 14.12
CA LEU A 72 -12.51 -4.94 13.09
C LEU A 72 -11.01 -5.19 13.21
N ASP A 73 -10.59 -6.43 13.00
CA ASP A 73 -9.17 -6.76 12.78
C ASP A 73 -8.87 -6.89 11.27
N LEU A 74 -7.75 -6.29 10.86
CA LEU A 74 -7.24 -6.30 9.49
C LEU A 74 -5.84 -6.94 9.44
N PRO A 75 -5.73 -8.27 9.61
CA PRO A 75 -4.43 -8.94 9.70
C PRO A 75 -3.58 -8.73 8.44
N ILE A 76 -4.20 -8.67 7.26
CA ILE A 76 -3.50 -8.42 5.99
C ILE A 76 -2.98 -7.00 5.89
N ALA A 77 -3.75 -6.00 6.35
CA ALA A 77 -3.29 -4.60 6.33
C ALA A 77 -2.13 -4.40 7.32
N ARG A 78 -2.19 -5.05 8.48
CA ARG A 78 -1.14 -5.01 9.50
C ARG A 78 0.15 -5.66 8.98
N TYR A 79 0.04 -6.85 8.37
CA TYR A 79 1.17 -7.50 7.72
C TYR A 79 1.76 -6.62 6.61
N ALA A 80 0.92 -6.03 5.76
CA ALA A 80 1.38 -5.14 4.70
C ALA A 80 2.09 -3.90 5.27
N HIS A 81 1.56 -3.28 6.31
CA HIS A 81 2.17 -2.11 6.96
C HIS A 81 3.59 -2.42 7.45
N ASP A 82 3.76 -3.57 8.11
CA ASP A 82 5.03 -3.94 8.74
C ASP A 82 6.10 -4.36 7.71
N HIS A 83 5.70 -4.79 6.51
CA HIS A 83 6.61 -5.36 5.50
C HIS A 83 6.70 -4.53 4.21
N LEU A 84 5.96 -3.42 4.10
CA LEU A 84 5.88 -2.66 2.84
C LEU A 84 7.25 -2.13 2.41
N GLY A 85 8.03 -1.57 3.34
CA GLY A 85 9.38 -1.06 3.06
C GLY A 85 10.31 -2.13 2.49
N ASP A 86 10.34 -3.31 3.13
CA ASP A 86 11.15 -4.44 2.68
C ASP A 86 10.69 -4.93 1.30
N ALA A 87 9.38 -5.07 1.09
CA ALA A 87 8.81 -5.52 -0.18
C ALA A 87 9.11 -4.53 -1.33
N LEU A 88 9.14 -3.23 -1.04
CA LEU A 88 9.53 -2.17 -1.99
C LEU A 88 11.05 -2.05 -2.17
N GLY A 89 11.86 -2.80 -1.42
CA GLY A 89 13.33 -2.72 -1.47
C GLY A 89 13.90 -1.42 -0.89
N VAL A 90 13.14 -0.76 0.00
CA VAL A 90 13.54 0.47 0.70
C VAL A 90 13.24 0.31 2.20
N PRO A 91 13.95 -0.60 2.91
CA PRO A 91 13.75 -0.80 4.34
C PRO A 91 14.07 0.47 5.14
N HIS A 92 13.45 0.62 6.32
CA HIS A 92 13.86 1.68 7.26
C HIS A 92 15.28 1.39 7.78
N GLY A 93 16.08 2.44 7.97
CA GLY A 93 17.46 2.31 8.46
C GLY A 93 18.47 1.80 7.43
N SER A 94 18.15 1.86 6.14
CA SER A 94 19.11 1.69 5.03
C SER A 94 19.94 2.94 4.75
#